data_AF-A0AAN9DBV3-F1
#
_entry.id   AF-A0AAN9DBV3-F1
#
_cell.length_a   1.000
_cell.length_b   1.000
_cell.length_c   1.000
_cell.angle_alpha   90.00
_cell.angle_beta   90.00
_cell.angle_gamma   90.00
#
_symmetry.space_group_name_H-M   'P 1'
#
loop_
_entity.id
_entity.type
_entity.pdbx_description
1 polymer ?
#
loop_
_entity_poly.entity_id
_entity_poly.type
_entity_poly.pdbx_seq_one_letter_code
_entity_poly.pdbx_strand_id
1 'polypeptide(L)'
;MNGIIPRSKAKGTDICGANGYYYIIRSDLGCYMQIRSIDRGSEISIWSLHPACQNGDHYIGSRDGYINIIKGNSYRRVKNLTTDIGAEVHSLPPNCRGGDHYVLNIEYFYIIFQEKGTYRRTENMNEDSDGVEYNVDPDCRNGLYYWGNSHNSFFLKPVSEWGYEFSGIDFRNDKRTGVYSVHPDVLNFLPGGLAVTKGPAFGIWENIKTITNDSNTPVTWQTKINKKVGYNKEKMSQITHNWKISSSVTAESGDLAKLITKAQFSFSAEYGGSHVRTDNESWNEATEEEEQLTFELKPNESVYLWQYKLGLGHEPVLFCRDSKITDDPNPPTEVPLPLKQS
;
A
#
# COMPACT_ATOMS: atom_id res chain seq x y z
N MET A 1 -1.78 -9.48 13.55
CA MET A 1 -0.90 -9.55 12.37
C MET A 1 -0.91 -8.13 11.80
N ASN A 2 0.26 -7.52 11.62
CA ASN A 2 0.44 -6.23 10.92
C ASN A 2 1.35 -6.57 9.75
N GLY A 3 0.92 -6.33 8.52
CA GLY A 3 1.66 -6.94 7.44
C GLY A 3 1.25 -6.55 6.04
N ILE A 4 2.11 -6.96 5.11
CA ILE A 4 1.88 -6.84 3.68
C ILE A 4 0.62 -7.61 3.29
N ILE A 5 -0.28 -6.91 2.59
CA ILE A 5 -1.50 -7.51 2.05
C ILE A 5 -1.11 -8.47 0.92
N PRO A 6 -1.55 -9.74 0.96
CA PRO A 6 -1.29 -10.68 -0.13
C PRO A 6 -1.92 -10.17 -1.41
N ARG A 7 -1.30 -10.49 -2.53
CA ARG A 7 -1.73 -10.01 -3.85
C ARG A 7 -3.18 -10.39 -4.19
N SER A 8 -3.66 -11.54 -3.72
CA SER A 8 -5.08 -11.97 -3.85
C SER A 8 -6.09 -10.99 -3.24
N LYS A 9 -5.67 -10.18 -2.25
CA LYS A 9 -6.48 -9.14 -1.62
C LYS A 9 -6.08 -7.70 -2.04
N ALA A 10 -4.98 -7.54 -2.77
CA ALA A 10 -4.44 -6.26 -3.22
C ALA A 10 -4.57 -6.08 -4.74
N LYS A 11 -5.80 -5.95 -5.24
CA LYS A 11 -6.07 -5.76 -6.67
C LYS A 11 -5.30 -4.57 -7.23
N GLY A 12 -4.70 -4.73 -8.41
CA GLY A 12 -3.88 -3.71 -9.06
C GLY A 12 -2.47 -3.54 -8.47
N THR A 13 -2.08 -4.37 -7.50
CA THR A 13 -0.70 -4.47 -7.02
C THR A 13 -0.02 -5.72 -7.56
N ASP A 14 1.18 -5.58 -8.12
CA ASP A 14 1.98 -6.72 -8.57
C ASP A 14 3.48 -6.40 -8.58
N ILE A 15 4.33 -7.42 -8.71
CA ILE A 15 5.78 -7.28 -8.81
C ILE A 15 6.27 -7.97 -10.07
N CYS A 16 7.16 -7.31 -10.84
CA CYS A 16 7.78 -7.94 -12.01
C CYS A 16 9.20 -7.44 -12.25
N GLY A 17 10.01 -8.16 -13.02
CA GLY A 17 11.38 -7.77 -13.37
C GLY A 17 11.59 -7.69 -14.88
N ALA A 18 12.15 -6.57 -15.35
CA ALA A 18 12.49 -6.34 -16.77
C ALA A 18 13.67 -5.39 -16.90
N ASN A 19 14.52 -5.57 -17.91
CA ASN A 19 15.66 -4.69 -18.21
C ASN A 19 16.62 -4.45 -17.02
N GLY A 20 16.83 -5.45 -16.17
CA GLY A 20 17.70 -5.34 -14.99
C GLY A 20 17.11 -4.53 -13.82
N TYR A 21 15.84 -4.15 -13.90
CA TYR A 21 15.09 -3.50 -12.82
C TYR A 21 13.93 -4.39 -12.37
N TYR A 22 13.52 -4.19 -11.12
CA TYR A 22 12.26 -4.64 -10.58
C TYR A 22 11.25 -3.50 -10.61
N TYR A 23 9.99 -3.86 -10.78
CA TYR A 23 8.86 -2.97 -10.82
C TYR A 23 7.85 -3.44 -9.78
N ILE A 24 7.45 -2.55 -8.88
CA ILE A 24 6.30 -2.76 -8.01
C ILE A 24 5.19 -1.89 -8.54
N ILE A 25 4.14 -2.51 -9.05
CA ILE A 25 3.00 -1.82 -9.63
C ILE A 25 2.01 -1.52 -8.53
N ARG A 26 1.53 -0.27 -8.48
CA ARG A 26 0.42 0.18 -7.63
C ARG A 26 -0.59 0.87 -8.52
N SER A 27 -1.25 0.07 -9.34
CA SER A 27 -2.26 0.57 -10.28
C SER A 27 -3.45 1.18 -9.56
N ASP A 28 -3.74 0.77 -8.33
CA ASP A 28 -4.72 1.40 -7.45
C ASP A 28 -4.34 2.84 -7.10
N LEU A 29 -3.05 3.19 -7.16
CA LEU A 29 -2.52 4.54 -7.00
C LEU A 29 -2.13 5.20 -8.34
N GLY A 30 -2.33 4.51 -9.46
CA GLY A 30 -1.97 5.00 -10.80
C GLY A 30 -0.46 5.16 -11.01
N CYS A 31 0.39 4.44 -10.28
CA CYS A 31 1.85 4.57 -10.36
C CYS A 31 2.58 3.24 -10.22
N TYR A 32 3.89 3.25 -10.44
CA TYR A 32 4.77 2.12 -10.14
C TYR A 32 6.13 2.59 -9.62
N MET A 33 6.74 1.77 -8.79
CA MET A 33 8.13 1.90 -8.37
C MET A 33 9.01 1.11 -9.31
N GLN A 34 10.09 1.72 -9.82
CA GLN A 34 11.21 1.05 -10.46
C GLN A 34 12.39 1.05 -9.50
N ILE A 35 13.05 -0.10 -9.35
CA ILE A 35 14.15 -0.26 -8.40
C ILE A 35 15.17 -1.29 -8.92
N ARG A 36 16.47 -1.08 -8.64
CA ARG A 36 17.52 -2.00 -9.08
C ARG A 36 17.69 -3.20 -8.16
N SER A 37 17.49 -3.02 -6.85
CA SER A 37 17.63 -4.08 -5.85
C SER A 37 16.62 -3.87 -4.72
N ILE A 38 15.77 -4.88 -4.55
CA ILE A 38 14.70 -4.92 -3.52
C ILE A 38 15.29 -4.98 -2.11
N ASP A 39 16.40 -5.70 -1.93
CA ASP A 39 17.09 -5.89 -0.66
C ASP A 39 17.88 -4.66 -0.20
N ARG A 40 18.46 -3.90 -1.15
CA ARG A 40 19.27 -2.72 -0.84
C ARG A 40 18.53 -1.40 -0.92
N GLY A 41 17.31 -1.37 -1.47
CA GLY A 41 16.59 -0.11 -1.65
C GLY A 41 17.26 0.83 -2.66
N SER A 42 18.02 0.32 -3.63
CA SER A 42 18.89 1.16 -4.47
C SER A 42 18.22 1.60 -5.77
N GLU A 43 18.46 2.87 -6.15
CA GLU A 43 17.94 3.50 -7.37
C GLU A 43 16.40 3.55 -7.45
N ILE A 44 15.72 3.80 -6.33
CA ILE A 44 14.26 3.88 -6.27
C ILE A 44 13.76 5.10 -7.05
N SER A 45 12.95 4.85 -8.07
CA SER A 45 12.24 5.88 -8.83
C SER A 45 10.75 5.55 -8.94
N ILE A 46 9.88 6.54 -8.76
CA ILE A 46 8.43 6.38 -8.92
C ILE A 46 7.98 7.07 -10.20
N TRP A 47 7.17 6.37 -10.98
CA TRP A 47 6.68 6.80 -12.28
C TRP A 47 5.15 6.67 -12.35
N SER A 48 4.50 7.51 -13.17
CA SER A 48 3.08 7.32 -13.44
C SER A 48 2.86 6.10 -14.30
N LEU A 49 1.72 5.46 -14.08
CA LEU A 49 1.23 4.37 -14.88
C LEU A 49 0.24 4.93 -15.91
N HIS A 50 0.49 4.68 -17.19
CA HIS A 50 -0.41 5.10 -18.26
C HIS A 50 -1.82 4.53 -18.01
N PRO A 51 -2.91 5.27 -18.25
CA PRO A 51 -4.27 4.76 -18.02
C PRO A 51 -4.56 3.42 -18.70
N ALA A 52 -4.01 3.18 -19.89
CA ALA A 52 -4.16 1.90 -20.59
C ALA A 52 -3.38 0.72 -19.96
N CYS A 53 -2.37 1.03 -19.15
CA CYS A 53 -1.56 0.07 -18.40
C CYS A 53 -2.11 -0.16 -16.97
N GLN A 54 -3.16 0.56 -16.57
CA GLN A 54 -3.80 0.42 -15.26
C GLN A 54 -4.83 -0.72 -15.25
N ASN A 55 -5.10 -1.22 -14.05
CA ASN A 55 -6.09 -2.25 -13.75
C ASN A 55 -5.82 -3.54 -14.52
N GLY A 56 -4.53 -3.88 -14.68
CA GLY A 56 -4.12 -5.23 -15.04
C GLY A 56 -4.35 -6.15 -13.85
N ASP A 57 -4.79 -7.36 -14.15
CA ASP A 57 -4.88 -8.43 -13.16
C ASP A 57 -3.46 -8.85 -12.75
N HIS A 58 -2.53 -8.96 -13.71
CA HIS A 58 -1.11 -9.31 -13.50
C HIS A 58 -0.16 -8.50 -14.36
N TYR A 59 1.09 -8.37 -13.93
CA TYR A 59 2.18 -7.72 -14.65
C TYR A 59 3.40 -8.64 -14.72
N ILE A 60 3.92 -8.87 -15.93
CA ILE A 60 5.00 -9.83 -16.17
C ILE A 60 6.06 -9.17 -17.04
N GLY A 61 7.26 -9.00 -16.50
CA GLY A 61 8.39 -8.48 -17.26
C GLY A 61 8.98 -9.55 -18.18
N SER A 62 9.34 -9.14 -19.39
CA SER A 62 10.00 -10.01 -20.37
C SER A 62 11.48 -9.68 -20.55
N ARG A 63 12.23 -10.68 -21.04
CA ARG A 63 13.69 -10.54 -21.27
C ARG A 63 14.02 -9.50 -22.34
N ASP A 64 13.17 -9.35 -23.34
CA ASP A 64 13.31 -8.33 -24.39
C ASP A 64 12.77 -6.95 -23.97
N GLY A 65 12.51 -6.77 -22.67
CA GLY A 65 12.22 -5.49 -22.06
C GLY A 65 10.78 -5.02 -22.16
N TYR A 66 9.88 -5.87 -22.66
CA TYR A 66 8.45 -5.61 -22.61
C TYR A 66 7.88 -5.99 -21.23
N ILE A 67 6.69 -5.49 -20.96
CA ILE A 67 5.88 -5.86 -19.82
C ILE A 67 4.52 -6.31 -20.35
N ASN A 68 4.16 -7.54 -20.02
CA ASN A 68 2.86 -8.12 -20.32
C ASN A 68 1.90 -7.82 -19.17
N ILE A 69 0.76 -7.23 -19.48
CA ILE A 69 -0.30 -6.83 -18.56
C ILE A 69 -1.49 -7.72 -18.85
N ILE A 70 -1.71 -8.72 -18.02
CA ILE A 70 -2.85 -9.63 -18.15
C ILE A 70 -4.11 -8.91 -17.68
N LYS A 71 -5.18 -9.03 -18.45
CA LYS A 71 -6.51 -8.54 -18.08
C LYS A 71 -7.58 -9.48 -18.63
N GLY A 72 -8.28 -10.16 -17.73
CA GLY A 72 -9.24 -11.20 -18.04
C GLY A 72 -8.62 -12.30 -18.91
N ASN A 73 -9.11 -12.44 -20.14
CA ASN A 73 -8.74 -13.51 -21.06
C ASN A 73 -7.72 -13.08 -22.11
N SER A 74 -7.04 -11.96 -21.90
CA SER A 74 -6.09 -11.36 -22.84
C SER A 74 -4.92 -10.75 -22.09
N TYR A 75 -3.86 -10.42 -22.80
CA TYR A 75 -2.81 -9.58 -22.26
C TYR A 75 -2.37 -8.50 -23.26
N ARG A 76 -2.03 -7.35 -22.71
CA ARG A 76 -1.40 -6.25 -23.43
C ARG A 76 0.10 -6.34 -23.21
N ARG A 77 0.91 -6.12 -24.24
CA ARG A 77 2.37 -6.09 -24.16
C ARG A 77 2.87 -4.70 -24.49
N VAL A 78 3.67 -4.09 -23.63
CA VAL A 78 4.17 -2.70 -23.79
C VAL A 78 5.67 -2.62 -23.49
N LYS A 79 6.38 -1.66 -24.09
CA LYS A 79 7.79 -1.39 -23.71
C LYS A 79 7.93 -0.43 -22.55
N ASN A 80 6.91 0.38 -22.29
CA ASN A 80 6.96 1.43 -21.29
C ASN A 80 5.57 1.60 -20.64
N LEU A 81 5.54 1.39 -19.31
CA LEU A 81 4.31 1.48 -18.51
C LEU A 81 3.76 2.91 -18.40
N THR A 82 4.59 3.93 -18.54
CA THR A 82 4.19 5.35 -18.46
C THR A 82 3.59 5.88 -19.76
N THR A 83 3.99 5.34 -20.91
CA THR A 83 3.60 5.87 -22.22
C THR A 83 2.79 4.90 -23.09
N ASP A 84 2.65 3.63 -22.68
CA ASP A 84 1.96 2.59 -23.47
C ASP A 84 2.58 2.37 -24.87
N ILE A 85 3.85 2.76 -25.03
CA ILE A 85 4.55 2.66 -26.31
C ILE A 85 4.77 1.19 -26.69
N GLY A 86 4.49 0.88 -27.97
CA GLY A 86 4.66 -0.45 -28.54
C GLY A 86 3.59 -1.44 -28.05
N ALA A 87 2.40 -0.93 -27.72
CA ALA A 87 1.29 -1.74 -27.27
C ALA A 87 0.81 -2.74 -28.33
N GLU A 88 0.82 -4.01 -27.97
CA GLU A 88 0.18 -5.11 -28.69
C GLU A 88 -0.79 -5.82 -27.76
N VAL A 89 -1.89 -6.37 -28.29
CA VAL A 89 -2.86 -7.13 -27.49
C VAL A 89 -3.00 -8.51 -28.07
N HIS A 90 -2.87 -9.50 -27.20
CA HIS A 90 -2.92 -10.92 -27.53
C HIS A 90 -3.99 -11.61 -26.69
N SER A 91 -4.62 -12.64 -27.24
CA SER A 91 -5.58 -13.47 -26.49
C SER A 91 -4.84 -14.58 -25.75
N LEU A 92 -5.24 -14.85 -24.50
CA LEU A 92 -4.71 -16.00 -23.75
C LEU A 92 -5.51 -17.26 -24.11
N PRO A 93 -4.87 -18.40 -24.40
CA PRO A 93 -5.53 -19.71 -24.45
C PRO A 93 -6.22 -20.04 -23.12
N PRO A 94 -7.29 -20.86 -23.12
CA PRO A 94 -8.01 -21.24 -21.90
C PRO A 94 -7.12 -21.77 -20.76
N ASN A 95 -6.10 -22.55 -21.10
CA ASN A 95 -5.17 -23.15 -20.14
C ASN A 95 -4.20 -22.15 -19.51
N CYS A 96 -4.03 -20.96 -20.11
CA CYS A 96 -3.17 -19.89 -19.61
C CYS A 96 -3.94 -18.81 -18.85
N ARG A 97 -5.19 -19.08 -18.44
CA ARG A 97 -6.04 -18.12 -17.73
C ARG A 97 -6.23 -18.52 -16.27
N GLY A 98 -6.62 -17.55 -15.45
CA GLY A 98 -7.05 -17.78 -14.07
C GLY A 98 -5.94 -18.21 -13.11
N GLY A 99 -4.66 -18.03 -13.46
CA GLY A 99 -3.56 -18.19 -12.50
C GLY A 99 -3.67 -17.17 -11.37
N ASP A 100 -3.27 -17.58 -10.17
CA ASP A 100 -3.13 -16.70 -9.01
C ASP A 100 -1.91 -15.81 -9.14
N HIS A 101 -0.85 -16.25 -9.83
CA HIS A 101 0.34 -15.46 -10.18
C HIS A 101 0.94 -15.90 -11.52
N TYR A 102 1.64 -14.99 -12.18
CA TYR A 102 2.29 -15.26 -13.46
C TYR A 102 3.73 -14.75 -13.40
N VAL A 103 4.65 -15.59 -13.85
CA VAL A 103 6.09 -15.32 -13.80
C VAL A 103 6.69 -15.71 -15.13
N LEU A 104 7.59 -14.89 -15.67
CA LEU A 104 8.48 -15.30 -16.75
C LEU A 104 9.88 -15.49 -16.18
N ASN A 105 10.51 -16.63 -16.49
CA ASN A 105 11.91 -16.89 -16.17
C ASN A 105 12.57 -17.66 -17.32
N ILE A 106 13.70 -17.13 -17.80
CA ILE A 106 14.48 -17.62 -18.94
C ILE A 106 13.62 -17.69 -20.21
N GLU A 107 12.99 -18.83 -20.48
CA GLU A 107 12.24 -19.14 -21.70
C GLU A 107 10.80 -19.53 -21.39
N TYR A 108 10.44 -19.68 -20.11
CA TYR A 108 9.16 -20.26 -19.72
C TYR A 108 8.33 -19.27 -18.91
N PHE A 109 7.05 -19.21 -19.26
CA PHE A 109 6.01 -18.65 -18.43
C PHE A 109 5.54 -19.70 -17.43
N TYR A 110 5.38 -19.28 -16.19
CA TYR A 110 4.91 -20.06 -15.06
C TYR A 110 3.61 -19.43 -14.56
N ILE A 111 2.53 -20.19 -14.58
CA ILE A 111 1.19 -19.78 -14.16
C ILE A 111 0.88 -20.56 -12.89
N ILE A 112 0.90 -19.87 -11.75
CA ILE A 112 0.83 -20.48 -10.43
C ILE A 112 -0.62 -20.48 -9.98
N PHE A 113 -1.12 -21.64 -9.56
CA PHE A 113 -2.44 -21.84 -8.96
C PHE A 113 -2.25 -22.22 -7.48
N GLN A 114 -2.22 -21.22 -6.60
CA GLN A 114 -1.87 -21.38 -5.19
C GLN A 114 -2.80 -22.36 -4.46
N GLU A 115 -4.11 -22.24 -4.65
CA GLU A 115 -5.09 -23.12 -3.99
C GLU A 115 -4.95 -24.59 -4.44
N LYS A 116 -4.59 -24.80 -5.71
CA LYS A 116 -4.31 -26.15 -6.24
C LYS A 116 -2.95 -26.68 -5.82
N GLY A 117 -2.03 -25.79 -5.43
CA GLY A 117 -0.64 -26.13 -5.17
C GLY A 117 0.12 -26.57 -6.42
N THR A 118 -0.33 -26.16 -7.61
CA THR A 118 0.29 -26.50 -8.91
C THR A 118 0.68 -25.25 -9.68
N TYR A 119 1.56 -25.40 -10.66
CA TYR A 119 1.85 -24.38 -11.64
C TYR A 119 1.92 -24.99 -13.04
N ARG A 120 1.44 -24.25 -14.04
CA ARG A 120 1.59 -24.58 -15.46
C ARG A 120 2.81 -23.88 -16.02
N ARG A 121 3.63 -24.61 -16.79
CA ARG A 121 4.81 -24.09 -17.49
C ARG A 121 4.61 -24.20 -19.00
N THR A 122 4.80 -23.09 -19.73
CA THR A 122 4.78 -23.05 -21.21
C THR A 122 5.81 -22.06 -21.74
N GLU A 123 6.37 -22.32 -22.91
CA GLU A 123 7.26 -21.40 -23.64
C GLU A 123 6.49 -20.22 -24.26
N ASN A 124 5.19 -20.39 -24.55
CA ASN A 124 4.39 -19.39 -25.24
C ASN A 124 2.95 -19.32 -24.72
N MET A 125 2.64 -18.26 -23.96
CA MET A 125 1.28 -18.01 -23.45
C MET A 125 0.25 -17.65 -24.53
N ASN A 126 0.60 -17.59 -25.82
CA ASN A 126 -0.37 -17.42 -26.91
C ASN A 126 -0.91 -18.75 -27.46
N GLU A 127 -0.19 -19.84 -27.26
CA GLU A 127 -0.47 -21.12 -27.92
C GLU A 127 -0.53 -22.28 -26.93
N ASP A 128 0.33 -22.27 -25.91
CA ASP A 128 0.38 -23.29 -24.85
C ASP A 128 0.55 -24.73 -25.37
N SER A 129 1.14 -24.89 -26.55
CA SER A 129 1.32 -26.19 -27.23
C SER A 129 2.22 -27.16 -26.47
N ASP A 130 3.13 -26.63 -25.65
CA ASP A 130 4.11 -27.35 -24.85
C ASP A 130 3.76 -27.37 -23.35
N GLY A 131 2.57 -26.89 -22.98
CA GLY A 131 2.24 -26.59 -21.60
C GLY A 131 2.13 -27.84 -20.71
N VAL A 132 2.94 -27.89 -19.65
CA VAL A 132 2.95 -28.98 -18.66
C VAL A 132 2.64 -28.44 -17.27
N GLU A 133 1.88 -29.19 -16.49
CA GLU A 133 1.56 -28.86 -15.09
C GLU A 133 2.47 -29.63 -14.11
N TYR A 134 2.92 -28.94 -13.07
CA TYR A 134 3.81 -29.45 -12.03
C TYR A 134 3.29 -29.02 -10.65
N ASN A 135 3.76 -29.69 -9.60
CA ASN A 135 3.48 -29.28 -8.23
C ASN A 135 4.37 -28.10 -7.82
N VAL A 136 3.81 -27.12 -7.11
CA VAL A 136 4.58 -26.10 -6.41
C VAL A 136 5.17 -26.73 -5.16
N ASP A 137 6.47 -26.53 -4.95
CA ASP A 137 7.16 -26.88 -3.70
C ASP A 137 6.35 -26.35 -2.50
N PRO A 138 5.99 -27.21 -1.51
CA PRO A 138 5.21 -26.83 -0.34
C PRO A 138 5.67 -25.55 0.35
N ASP A 139 6.97 -25.31 0.41
CA ASP A 139 7.54 -24.15 1.08
C ASP A 139 7.37 -22.85 0.29
N CYS A 140 7.11 -22.97 -1.01
CA CYS A 140 6.87 -21.86 -1.91
C CYS A 140 5.38 -21.59 -2.14
N ARG A 141 4.45 -22.36 -1.56
CA ARG A 141 3.00 -22.25 -1.83
C ARG A 141 2.34 -20.99 -1.27
N ASN A 142 2.82 -20.54 -0.12
CA ASN A 142 2.20 -19.47 0.66
C ASN A 142 2.80 -18.08 0.39
N GLY A 143 3.42 -17.88 -0.78
CA GLY A 143 3.98 -16.58 -1.16
C GLY A 143 2.92 -15.50 -1.30
N LEU A 144 3.24 -14.30 -0.83
CA LEU A 144 2.35 -13.14 -0.91
C LEU A 144 2.32 -12.54 -2.32
N TYR A 145 3.49 -12.56 -2.99
CA TYR A 145 3.73 -12.09 -4.36
C TYR A 145 4.77 -12.99 -5.00
N TYR A 146 4.67 -13.21 -6.32
CA TYR A 146 5.66 -13.96 -7.11
C TYR A 146 6.06 -13.12 -8.31
N TRP A 147 7.35 -13.12 -8.63
CA TRP A 147 7.85 -12.39 -9.78
C TRP A 147 9.05 -13.08 -10.40
N GLY A 148 9.35 -12.72 -11.63
CA GLY A 148 10.55 -13.16 -12.33
C GLY A 148 11.41 -11.99 -12.75
N ASN A 149 12.68 -12.28 -12.99
CA ASN A 149 13.55 -11.48 -13.84
C ASN A 149 14.11 -12.37 -14.97
N SER A 150 15.08 -11.87 -15.73
CA SER A 150 15.63 -12.58 -16.89
C SER A 150 16.26 -13.95 -16.57
N HIS A 151 16.53 -14.27 -15.30
CA HIS A 151 17.25 -15.48 -14.90
C HIS A 151 16.64 -16.25 -13.72
N ASN A 152 15.88 -15.57 -12.86
CA ASN A 152 15.43 -16.12 -11.59
C ASN A 152 13.96 -15.77 -11.36
N SER A 153 13.29 -16.66 -10.64
CA SER A 153 11.96 -16.42 -10.08
C SER A 153 12.10 -16.19 -8.58
N PHE A 154 11.21 -15.40 -8.01
CA PHE A 154 11.22 -15.05 -6.60
C PHE A 154 9.80 -15.06 -6.05
N PHE A 155 9.70 -15.16 -4.73
CA PHE A 155 8.47 -14.87 -4.01
C PHE A 155 8.74 -14.12 -2.73
N LEU A 156 7.78 -13.28 -2.36
CA LEU A 156 7.74 -12.63 -1.06
C LEU A 156 7.11 -13.60 -0.06
N LYS A 157 7.86 -13.95 0.98
CA LYS A 157 7.38 -14.84 2.03
C LYS A 157 6.38 -14.10 2.93
N PRO A 158 5.46 -14.83 3.59
CA PRO A 158 4.81 -14.33 4.80
C PRO A 158 5.85 -13.87 5.83
N VAL A 159 5.44 -12.98 6.74
CA VAL A 159 6.34 -12.44 7.77
C VAL A 159 7.02 -13.55 8.57
N SER A 160 8.34 -13.43 8.74
CA SER A 160 9.16 -14.30 9.59
C SER A 160 9.66 -13.54 10.82
N GLU A 161 10.40 -14.21 11.70
CA GLU A 161 11.05 -13.58 12.86
C GLU A 161 12.04 -12.47 12.45
N TRP A 162 12.54 -12.50 11.21
CA TRP A 162 13.47 -11.52 10.63
C TRP A 162 12.77 -10.45 9.78
N GLY A 163 11.43 -10.39 9.83
CA GLY A 163 10.62 -9.45 9.07
C GLY A 163 10.19 -9.98 7.71
N TYR A 164 10.13 -9.10 6.71
CA TYR A 164 9.72 -9.46 5.36
C TYR A 164 10.92 -9.86 4.51
N GLU A 165 10.87 -11.07 4.01
CA GLU A 165 11.93 -11.69 3.24
C GLU A 165 11.41 -12.18 1.89
N PHE A 166 12.26 -12.17 0.88
CA PHE A 166 12.01 -12.85 -0.38
C PHE A 166 13.08 -13.90 -0.63
N SER A 167 12.72 -14.94 -1.37
CA SER A 167 13.63 -16.02 -1.74
C SER A 167 13.43 -16.35 -3.21
N GLY A 168 14.50 -16.80 -3.86
CA GLY A 168 14.38 -17.29 -5.22
C GLY A 168 13.81 -18.70 -5.25
N ILE A 169 13.01 -18.95 -6.29
CA ILE A 169 12.35 -20.22 -6.57
C ILE A 169 13.04 -20.83 -7.78
N ASP A 170 13.60 -22.02 -7.62
CA ASP A 170 13.89 -22.90 -8.74
C ASP A 170 12.70 -23.84 -8.95
N PHE A 171 11.82 -23.49 -9.89
CA PHE A 171 10.69 -24.34 -10.26
C PHE A 171 11.13 -25.70 -10.86
N ARG A 172 12.41 -25.93 -11.16
CA ARG A 172 12.88 -27.18 -11.78
C ARG A 172 13.52 -28.17 -10.81
N ASN A 173 14.17 -27.72 -9.74
CA ASN A 173 15.05 -28.59 -8.93
C ASN A 173 14.84 -28.51 -7.41
N ASP A 174 13.77 -27.89 -6.92
CA ASP A 174 13.47 -27.73 -5.47
C ASP A 174 14.66 -27.16 -4.67
N LYS A 175 15.54 -26.39 -5.33
CA LYS A 175 16.70 -25.75 -4.70
C LYS A 175 16.42 -24.28 -4.50
N ARG A 176 16.36 -23.87 -3.23
CA ARG A 176 16.27 -22.46 -2.88
C ARG A 176 17.58 -21.75 -3.18
N THR A 177 17.48 -20.58 -3.79
CA THR A 177 18.57 -19.60 -3.72
C THR A 177 18.46 -18.83 -2.40
N GLY A 178 19.40 -17.91 -2.14
CA GLY A 178 19.44 -17.14 -0.89
C GLY A 178 18.09 -16.53 -0.47
N VAL A 179 17.96 -16.31 0.84
CA VAL A 179 16.86 -15.54 1.45
C VAL A 179 17.39 -14.14 1.72
N TYR A 180 16.60 -13.14 1.34
CA TYR A 180 16.99 -11.73 1.42
C TYR A 180 15.88 -10.92 2.10
N SER A 181 16.25 -10.00 2.99
CA SER A 181 15.31 -9.05 3.57
C SER A 181 14.86 -8.02 2.53
N VAL A 182 13.62 -7.55 2.62
CA VAL A 182 13.12 -6.44 1.80
C VAL A 182 13.49 -5.10 2.46
N HIS A 183 14.01 -4.16 1.68
CA HIS A 183 14.36 -2.85 2.19
C HIS A 183 13.11 -2.06 2.68
N PRO A 184 13.17 -1.30 3.79
CA PRO A 184 12.02 -0.56 4.33
C PRO A 184 11.37 0.40 3.34
N ASP A 185 12.16 1.11 2.52
CA ASP A 185 11.60 2.02 1.51
C ASP A 185 10.83 1.31 0.40
N VAL A 186 11.10 0.02 0.19
CA VAL A 186 10.35 -0.83 -0.73
C VAL A 186 9.06 -1.30 -0.06
N LEU A 187 9.16 -1.72 1.21
CA LEU A 187 8.00 -2.09 2.01
C LEU A 187 6.99 -0.93 2.09
N ASN A 188 7.42 0.31 2.33
CA ASN A 188 6.55 1.49 2.39
C ASN A 188 5.62 1.65 1.18
N PHE A 189 6.02 1.13 0.01
CA PHE A 189 5.24 1.24 -1.22
C PHE A 189 4.24 0.08 -1.41
N LEU A 190 4.43 -1.03 -0.71
CA LEU A 190 3.51 -2.17 -0.73
C LEU A 190 2.28 -1.91 0.15
N PRO A 191 1.10 -2.41 -0.23
CA PRO A 191 -0.10 -2.34 0.62
C PRO A 191 0.14 -3.03 1.96
N GLY A 192 -0.14 -2.33 3.06
CA GLY A 192 0.14 -2.81 4.43
C GLY A 192 1.56 -2.54 4.91
N GLY A 193 2.46 -2.07 4.04
CA GLY A 193 3.88 -1.91 4.37
C GLY A 193 4.20 -0.77 5.32
N LEU A 194 3.38 0.28 5.37
CA LEU A 194 3.52 1.32 6.39
C LEU A 194 3.29 0.76 7.81
N ALA A 195 2.40 -0.23 7.97
CA ALA A 195 2.24 -0.87 9.28
C ALA A 195 3.48 -1.64 9.72
N VAL A 196 4.29 -2.11 8.78
CA VAL A 196 5.55 -2.83 9.04
C VAL A 196 6.66 -1.87 9.47
N THR A 197 6.79 -0.74 8.78
CA THR A 197 7.94 0.17 8.94
C THR A 197 7.69 1.31 9.92
N LYS A 198 6.43 1.72 10.09
CA LYS A 198 6.01 2.82 10.97
C LYS A 198 5.14 2.36 12.13
N GLY A 199 4.59 1.15 12.06
CA GLY A 199 3.65 0.60 13.03
C GLY A 199 2.20 0.75 12.58
N PRO A 200 1.27 0.01 13.22
CA PRO A 200 -0.14 -0.04 12.81
C PRO A 200 -0.79 1.35 12.87
N ALA A 201 -1.78 1.54 12.00
CA ALA A 201 -2.63 2.71 12.07
C ALA A 201 -3.39 2.78 13.40
N PHE A 202 -3.48 3.97 13.95
CA PHE A 202 -4.31 4.25 15.11
C PHE A 202 -5.16 5.50 14.87
N GLY A 203 -6.24 5.60 15.64
CA GLY A 203 -7.02 6.81 15.76
C GLY A 203 -7.36 7.06 17.23
N ILE A 204 -7.18 8.30 17.68
CA ILE A 204 -7.35 8.66 19.08
C ILE A 204 -7.92 10.07 19.22
N TRP A 205 -8.70 10.29 20.27
CA TRP A 205 -9.11 11.61 20.72
C TRP A 205 -8.02 12.22 21.61
N GLU A 206 -7.52 13.38 21.22
CA GLU A 206 -6.57 14.17 21.99
C GLU A 206 -7.30 15.32 22.69
N ASN A 207 -7.07 15.48 24.00
CA ASN A 207 -7.57 16.65 24.71
C ASN A 207 -6.76 17.87 24.28
N ILE A 208 -7.40 18.81 23.59
CA ILE A 208 -6.76 20.04 23.12
C ILE A 208 -7.06 21.22 24.05
N LYS A 209 -8.12 21.12 24.88
CA LYS A 209 -8.44 22.13 25.88
C LYS A 209 -9.29 21.54 27.02
N THR A 210 -9.02 22.00 28.24
CA THR A 210 -9.90 21.82 29.41
C THR A 210 -10.32 23.19 29.92
N ILE A 211 -11.60 23.33 30.26
CA ILE A 211 -12.18 24.57 30.77
C ILE A 211 -12.97 24.22 32.02
N THR A 212 -12.67 24.88 33.13
CA THR A 212 -13.28 24.61 34.43
C THR A 212 -13.88 25.89 35.01
N ASN A 213 -15.07 25.78 35.60
CA ASN A 213 -15.68 26.85 36.39
C ASN A 213 -15.51 26.55 37.88
N ASP A 214 -14.45 27.06 38.49
CA ASP A 214 -14.18 26.89 39.94
C ASP A 214 -15.03 27.83 40.83
N SER A 215 -15.97 28.58 40.25
CA SER A 215 -16.80 29.52 40.99
C SER A 215 -18.11 28.88 41.48
N ASN A 216 -18.77 29.57 42.40
CA ASN A 216 -20.09 29.17 42.92
C ASN A 216 -21.26 29.71 42.07
N THR A 217 -20.98 30.34 40.93
CA THR A 217 -22.00 30.90 40.03
C THR A 217 -21.82 30.39 38.60
N PRO A 218 -22.89 30.27 37.81
CA PRO A 218 -22.75 29.96 36.39
C PRO A 218 -21.90 31.03 35.68
N VAL A 219 -21.04 30.59 34.76
CA VAL A 219 -20.17 31.47 33.99
C VAL A 219 -20.37 31.20 32.50
N THR A 220 -20.71 32.25 31.74
CA THR A 220 -20.64 32.20 30.29
C THR A 220 -19.19 32.31 29.85
N TRP A 221 -18.69 31.26 29.21
CA TRP A 221 -17.36 31.24 28.62
C TRP A 221 -17.45 31.54 27.13
N GLN A 222 -16.66 32.52 26.69
CA GLN A 222 -16.42 32.80 25.28
C GLN A 222 -14.91 32.69 25.05
N THR A 223 -14.49 31.68 24.31
CA THR A 223 -13.07 31.40 24.11
C THR A 223 -12.78 31.08 22.66
N LYS A 224 -11.58 31.48 22.23
CA LYS A 224 -11.01 31.07 20.95
C LYS A 224 -10.20 29.81 21.17
N ILE A 225 -10.52 28.78 20.39
CA ILE A 225 -9.75 27.55 20.35
C ILE A 225 -8.97 27.52 19.04
N ASN A 226 -7.73 27.04 19.12
CA ASN A 226 -6.92 26.75 17.95
C ASN A 226 -6.89 25.24 17.80
N LYS A 227 -7.31 24.74 16.64
CA LYS A 227 -7.23 23.33 16.29
C LYS A 227 -6.29 23.16 15.11
N LYS A 228 -5.47 22.12 15.15
CA LYS A 228 -4.59 21.79 14.04
C LYS A 228 -5.35 20.92 13.06
N VAL A 229 -5.44 21.28 11.79
CA VAL A 229 -6.19 20.51 10.77
C VAL A 229 -5.31 20.28 9.55
N GLY A 230 -5.22 19.02 9.10
CA GLY A 230 -4.40 18.63 7.95
C GLY A 230 -3.35 17.58 8.29
N TYR A 231 -2.45 17.28 7.34
CA TYR A 231 -1.41 16.27 7.54
C TYR A 231 -0.10 16.84 8.06
N ASN A 232 0.62 16.02 8.82
CA ASN A 232 1.96 16.34 9.30
C ASN A 232 3.00 16.18 8.17
N LYS A 233 3.41 17.28 7.54
CA LYS A 233 4.33 17.25 6.39
C LYS A 233 5.66 16.58 6.66
N GLU A 234 6.26 16.81 7.82
CA GLU A 234 7.54 16.19 8.17
C GLU A 234 7.40 14.67 8.18
N LYS A 235 6.37 14.14 8.87
CA LYS A 235 6.13 12.70 8.97
C LYS A 235 5.75 12.08 7.62
N MET A 236 4.98 12.78 6.80
CA MET A 236 4.66 12.32 5.44
C MET A 236 5.88 12.31 4.53
N SER A 237 6.79 13.28 4.65
CA SER A 237 8.01 13.36 3.84
C SER A 237 8.98 12.22 4.14
N GLN A 238 8.98 11.70 5.37
CA GLN A 238 9.77 10.52 5.75
C GLN A 238 9.32 9.23 5.05
N ILE A 239 8.08 9.15 4.57
CA ILE A 239 7.59 7.96 3.84
C ILE A 239 8.30 7.83 2.50
N THR A 240 8.53 8.96 1.82
CA THR A 240 9.02 9.03 0.44
C THR A 240 10.44 9.58 0.32
N HIS A 241 11.16 9.77 1.42
CA HIS A 241 12.42 10.55 1.47
C HIS A 241 13.52 10.03 0.53
N ASN A 242 13.60 8.72 0.30
CA ASN A 242 14.60 8.11 -0.58
C ASN A 242 14.09 7.85 -2.02
N TRP A 243 12.90 8.34 -2.36
CA TRP A 243 12.28 8.08 -3.65
C TRP A 243 12.51 9.23 -4.63
N LYS A 244 12.99 8.91 -5.84
CA LYS A 244 13.01 9.86 -6.95
C LYS A 244 11.68 9.84 -7.68
N ILE A 245 10.82 10.81 -7.40
CA ILE A 245 9.47 10.85 -7.98
C ILE A 245 9.53 11.63 -9.29
N SER A 246 9.16 10.96 -10.38
CA SER A 246 9.15 11.55 -11.72
C SER A 246 8.08 12.65 -11.83
N SER A 247 8.37 13.70 -12.58
CA SER A 247 7.40 14.77 -12.89
C SER A 247 6.18 14.27 -13.68
N SER A 248 6.28 13.08 -14.28
CA SER A 248 5.16 12.41 -14.95
C SER A 248 4.10 11.89 -13.97
N VAL A 249 4.44 11.71 -12.69
CA VAL A 249 3.48 11.41 -11.63
C VAL A 249 2.66 12.68 -11.41
N THR A 250 1.36 12.62 -11.70
CA THR A 250 0.44 13.76 -11.50
C THR A 250 0.35 14.20 -10.04
N ALA A 251 0.82 13.37 -9.12
CA ALA A 251 0.95 13.61 -7.70
C ALA A 251 2.38 14.04 -7.37
N GLU A 252 2.55 15.19 -6.71
CA GLU A 252 3.84 15.56 -6.11
C GLU A 252 4.24 14.54 -5.02
N SER A 253 5.48 14.60 -4.51
CA SER A 253 5.95 13.67 -3.47
C SER A 253 5.02 13.60 -2.24
N GLY A 254 4.51 14.76 -1.82
CA GLY A 254 3.51 14.86 -0.77
C GLY A 254 2.20 14.16 -1.12
N ASP A 255 1.74 14.24 -2.38
CA ASP A 255 0.49 13.61 -2.80
C ASP A 255 0.58 12.09 -2.87
N LEU A 256 1.72 11.54 -3.28
CA LEU A 256 1.94 10.09 -3.23
C LEU A 256 1.94 9.58 -1.78
N ALA A 257 2.62 10.29 -0.88
CA ALA A 257 2.61 9.94 0.54
C ALA A 257 1.17 9.93 1.10
N LYS A 258 0.35 10.95 0.76
CA LYS A 258 -1.06 11.01 1.14
C LYS A 258 -1.83 9.80 0.64
N LEU A 259 -1.68 9.44 -0.64
CA LEU A 259 -2.38 8.30 -1.23
C LEU A 259 -2.03 6.98 -0.53
N ILE A 260 -0.75 6.75 -0.22
CA ILE A 260 -0.30 5.55 0.47
C ILE A 260 -0.85 5.52 1.91
N THR A 261 -0.78 6.64 2.65
CA THR A 261 -1.29 6.71 4.03
C THR A 261 -2.82 6.57 4.09
N LYS A 262 -3.54 7.21 3.15
CA LYS A 262 -4.99 7.01 2.98
C LYS A 262 -5.32 5.53 2.78
N ALA A 263 -4.60 4.87 1.88
CA ALA A 263 -4.78 3.44 1.64
C ALA A 263 -4.52 2.63 2.93
N GLN A 264 -3.44 2.94 3.67
CA GLN A 264 -3.10 2.28 4.92
C GLN A 264 -4.22 2.38 5.97
N PHE A 265 -4.78 3.59 6.19
CA PHE A 265 -5.90 3.78 7.12
C PHE A 265 -7.15 2.99 6.72
N SER A 266 -7.34 2.83 5.41
CA SER A 266 -8.50 2.14 4.85
C SER A 266 -8.43 0.62 5.01
N PHE A 267 -7.26 0.04 5.26
CA PHE A 267 -7.09 -1.40 5.42
C PHE A 267 -7.65 -1.88 6.75
N SER A 268 -7.92 -3.18 6.85
CA SER A 268 -8.36 -3.81 8.10
C SER A 268 -7.23 -3.86 9.12
N ALA A 269 -7.59 -4.08 10.39
CA ALA A 269 -6.62 -4.28 11.47
C ALA A 269 -5.71 -5.52 11.23
N GLU A 270 -6.15 -6.50 10.43
CA GLU A 270 -5.33 -7.66 9.99
C GLU A 270 -4.05 -7.22 9.25
N TYR A 271 -4.06 -6.04 8.64
CA TYR A 271 -2.93 -5.48 7.87
C TYR A 271 -2.44 -4.17 8.48
N GLY A 272 -2.72 -3.95 9.77
CA GLY A 272 -2.35 -2.75 10.51
C GLY A 272 -3.01 -1.47 10.00
N GLY A 273 -4.19 -1.56 9.40
CA GLY A 273 -5.04 -0.40 9.11
C GLY A 273 -6.05 -0.14 10.23
N SER A 274 -6.80 0.96 10.13
CA SER A 274 -7.83 1.38 11.10
C SER A 274 -9.26 1.21 10.56
N HIS A 275 -9.40 0.69 9.33
CA HIS A 275 -10.66 0.44 8.65
C HIS A 275 -11.54 1.70 8.45
N VAL A 276 -10.93 2.87 8.40
CA VAL A 276 -11.63 4.16 8.22
C VAL A 276 -11.37 4.75 6.84
N ARG A 277 -12.35 5.51 6.35
CA ARG A 277 -12.19 6.38 5.18
C ARG A 277 -11.91 7.80 5.63
N THR A 278 -10.97 8.43 4.93
CA THR A 278 -10.52 9.80 5.23
C THR A 278 -10.73 10.73 4.03
N ASP A 279 -11.67 10.37 3.15
CA ASP A 279 -11.96 11.12 1.92
C ASP A 279 -12.50 12.53 2.20
N ASN A 280 -13.21 12.69 3.32
CA ASN A 280 -13.79 13.97 3.76
C ASN A 280 -12.82 14.81 4.61
N GLU A 281 -11.66 14.26 4.97
CA GLU A 281 -10.66 14.96 5.78
C GLU A 281 -9.80 15.92 4.96
N SER A 282 -9.21 16.90 5.65
CA SER A 282 -8.24 17.81 5.04
C SER A 282 -6.91 17.08 4.82
N TRP A 283 -6.52 16.90 3.56
CA TRP A 283 -5.20 16.37 3.18
C TRP A 283 -4.27 17.46 2.64
N ASN A 284 -4.45 18.68 3.15
CA ASN A 284 -3.50 19.78 3.02
C ASN A 284 -2.49 19.77 4.17
N GLU A 285 -1.35 20.44 3.99
CA GLU A 285 -0.37 20.60 5.06
C GLU A 285 -1.06 21.20 6.29
N ALA A 286 -0.76 20.66 7.48
CA ALA A 286 -1.47 21.01 8.69
C ALA A 286 -1.37 22.51 9.00
N THR A 287 -2.51 23.15 9.19
CA THR A 287 -2.64 24.56 9.60
C THR A 287 -3.39 24.66 10.93
N GLU A 288 -3.19 25.75 11.65
CA GLU A 288 -4.03 26.10 12.79
C GLU A 288 -5.30 26.79 12.28
N GLU A 289 -6.46 26.28 12.68
CA GLU A 289 -7.77 26.88 12.44
C GLU A 289 -8.30 27.43 13.77
N GLU A 290 -8.71 28.71 13.76
CA GLU A 290 -9.34 29.35 14.92
C GLU A 290 -10.86 29.11 14.86
N GLU A 291 -11.42 28.67 15.98
CA GLU A 291 -12.87 28.52 16.17
C GLU A 291 -13.28 29.21 17.47
N GLN A 292 -14.36 29.97 17.43
CA GLN A 292 -14.89 30.65 18.61
C GLN A 292 -16.03 29.84 19.20
N LEU A 293 -15.86 29.42 20.45
CA LEU A 293 -16.87 28.68 21.19
C LEU A 293 -17.52 29.57 22.24
N THR A 294 -18.82 29.40 22.43
CA THR A 294 -19.60 30.07 23.48
C THR A 294 -20.52 29.07 24.15
N PHE A 295 -20.40 28.91 25.46
CA PHE A 295 -21.26 28.04 26.25
C PHE A 295 -21.29 28.49 27.71
N GLU A 296 -22.29 28.04 28.46
CA GLU A 296 -22.46 28.33 29.89
C GLU A 296 -22.01 27.12 30.70
N LEU A 297 -21.16 27.34 31.71
CA LEU A 297 -20.71 26.31 32.65
C LEU A 297 -21.34 26.53 34.02
N LYS A 298 -21.88 25.46 34.60
CA LYS A 298 -22.41 25.50 35.96
C LYS A 298 -21.27 25.60 36.98
N PRO A 299 -21.57 26.00 38.23
CA PRO A 299 -20.60 25.98 39.31
C PRO A 299 -19.91 24.62 39.45
N ASN A 300 -18.58 24.64 39.57
CA ASN A 300 -17.70 23.48 39.76
C ASN A 300 -17.76 22.43 38.62
N GLU A 301 -18.13 22.85 37.41
CA GLU A 301 -18.17 22.00 36.22
C GLU A 301 -16.89 22.15 35.39
N SER A 302 -16.43 21.05 34.78
CA SER A 302 -15.35 21.05 33.80
C SER A 302 -15.85 20.49 32.48
N VAL A 303 -15.37 21.06 31.38
CA VAL A 303 -15.56 20.52 30.04
C VAL A 303 -14.23 20.32 29.33
N TYR A 304 -14.21 19.29 28.51
CA TYR A 304 -13.04 18.78 27.82
C TYR A 304 -13.31 18.83 26.32
N LEU A 305 -12.47 19.58 25.61
CA LEU A 305 -12.49 19.64 24.16
C LEU A 305 -11.49 18.65 23.60
N TRP A 306 -12.01 17.73 22.81
CA TRP A 306 -11.27 16.65 22.17
C TRP A 306 -11.20 16.88 20.68
N GLN A 307 -10.06 16.56 20.08
CA GLN A 307 -9.88 16.52 18.63
C GLN A 307 -9.42 15.12 18.22
N TYR A 308 -10.03 14.58 17.16
CA TYR A 308 -9.63 13.28 16.64
C TYR A 308 -8.39 13.39 15.75
N LYS A 309 -7.45 12.46 15.91
CA LYS A 309 -6.27 12.35 15.03
C LYS A 309 -6.00 10.90 14.64
N LEU A 310 -5.43 10.73 13.45
CA LEU A 310 -4.91 9.46 12.97
C LEU A 310 -3.39 9.48 12.92
N GLY A 311 -2.80 8.31 13.15
CA GLY A 311 -1.36 8.13 13.14
C GLY A 311 -0.92 6.74 12.73
N LEU A 312 0.39 6.57 12.59
CA LEU A 312 1.05 5.29 12.30
C LEU A 312 2.02 4.98 13.44
N GLY A 313 1.86 3.83 14.09
CA GLY A 313 2.61 3.46 15.28
C GLY A 313 2.34 4.41 16.44
N HIS A 314 3.28 5.31 16.71
CA HIS A 314 3.16 6.34 17.75
C HIS A 314 3.12 7.76 17.17
N GLU A 315 3.17 7.89 15.84
CA GLU A 315 3.37 9.16 15.17
C GLU A 315 2.04 9.66 14.58
N PRO A 316 1.51 10.82 15.03
CA PRO A 316 0.33 11.42 14.43
C PRO A 316 0.68 11.99 13.05
N VAL A 317 -0.10 11.59 12.04
CA VAL A 317 0.12 11.98 10.64
C VAL A 317 -1.04 12.79 10.05
N LEU A 318 -2.25 12.67 10.61
CA LEU A 318 -3.43 13.43 10.17
C LEU A 318 -4.19 13.96 11.39
N PHE A 319 -4.36 15.27 11.46
CA PHE A 319 -5.22 15.92 12.44
C PHE A 319 -6.59 16.17 11.79
N CYS A 320 -7.62 15.47 12.29
CA CYS A 320 -8.95 15.44 11.68
C CYS A 320 -9.73 16.69 12.05
N ARG A 321 -10.78 16.99 11.28
CA ARG A 321 -11.67 18.14 11.55
C ARG A 321 -12.60 17.91 12.73
N ASP A 322 -12.91 16.64 13.01
CA ASP A 322 -13.85 16.26 14.06
C ASP A 322 -13.36 16.67 15.45
N SER A 323 -14.22 17.39 16.15
CA SER A 323 -14.02 17.79 17.54
C SER A 323 -15.26 17.44 18.39
N LYS A 324 -15.05 17.30 19.69
CA LYS A 324 -16.12 17.07 20.66
C LYS A 324 -15.88 17.79 21.96
N ILE A 325 -16.97 18.20 22.59
CA ILE A 325 -16.96 18.75 23.93
C ILE A 325 -17.69 17.75 24.83
N THR A 326 -17.04 17.29 25.89
CA THR A 326 -17.60 16.39 26.89
C THR A 326 -17.40 16.94 28.30
N ASP A 327 -18.20 16.48 29.26
CA ASP A 327 -18.04 16.70 30.70
C ASP A 327 -17.17 15.62 31.37
N ASP A 328 -16.92 14.50 30.68
CA ASP A 328 -16.01 13.44 31.13
C ASP A 328 -14.53 13.77 30.82
N PRO A 329 -13.61 13.66 31.81
CA PRO A 329 -12.16 13.78 31.59
C PRO A 329 -11.56 12.66 30.73
N ASN A 330 -12.28 11.55 30.51
CA ASN A 330 -11.82 10.46 29.65
C ASN A 330 -12.10 10.76 28.17
N PRO A 331 -11.23 10.32 27.25
CA PRO A 331 -11.45 10.53 25.83
C PRO A 331 -12.74 9.84 25.34
N PRO A 332 -13.47 10.44 24.38
CA PRO A 332 -14.57 9.77 23.71
C PRO A 332 -14.14 8.43 23.10
N THR A 333 -15.05 7.46 23.06
CA THR A 333 -14.75 6.11 22.53
C THR A 333 -15.16 5.91 21.08
N GLU A 334 -16.10 6.70 20.58
CA GLU A 334 -16.59 6.56 19.20
C GLU A 334 -15.60 7.10 18.17
N VAL A 335 -15.47 6.39 17.06
CA VAL A 335 -14.67 6.81 15.90
C VAL A 335 -15.54 7.70 15.02
N PRO A 336 -15.18 8.98 14.79
CA PRO A 336 -16.04 9.91 14.05
C PRO A 336 -15.98 9.70 12.52
N LEU A 337 -15.02 8.89 12.05
CA LEU A 337 -14.80 8.66 10.64
C LEU A 337 -15.62 7.48 10.11
N PRO A 338 -16.14 7.56 8.87
CA PRO A 338 -16.89 6.47 8.27
C PRO A 338 -16.00 5.24 8.04
N LEU A 339 -16.55 4.06 8.28
CA LEU A 339 -15.87 2.80 7.98
C LEU A 339 -15.77 2.56 6.48
N LYS A 340 -14.72 1.86 6.05
CA LYS A 340 -14.62 1.39 4.66
C LYS A 340 -15.56 0.19 4.45
N GLN A 341 -16.52 0.30 3.55
CA GLN A 341 -17.34 -0.85 3.15
C GLN A 341 -16.46 -1.91 2.48
N SER A 342 -16.65 -3.17 2.86
CA SER A 342 -15.86 -4.34 2.42
C SER A 342 -15.96 -4.62 0.93
#